data_AF-A0A947XMG3-F1
#
_entry.id   AF-A0A947XMG3-F1
#
_cell.length_a   1.000
_cell.length_b   1.000
_cell.length_c   1.000
_cell.angle_alpha   90.00
_cell.angle_beta   90.00
_cell.angle_gamma   90.00
#
_symmetry.space_group_name_H-M   'P 1'
#
loop_
_entity.id
_entity.type
_entity.pdbx_description
1 polymer ?
#
loop_
_entity_poly.entity_id
_entity_poly.type
_entity_poly.pdbx_seq_one_letter_code
_entity_poly.pdbx_strand_id
1 'polypeptide(L)'
;MHRLFGLLVVLALLAGCAGQSPVSEPPAPVAIAVDPQQCLTRAECTTKLSRTLLFIFDYAAAGAPLVQREGRLLFTPADAPVSDWPALYIRLAEAEHSAFAFNAQCRTTACRLTTVQLLQVYRSYLLGQPCEFHADARPCVNKAK
;
A
#
# COMPACT_ATOMS: atom_id res chain seq x y z
N MET A 1 2.95 53.46 12.03
CA MET A 1 2.58 52.65 13.21
C MET A 1 1.67 51.45 12.92
N HIS A 2 1.08 51.31 11.72
CA HIS A 2 0.18 50.18 11.40
C HIS A 2 0.88 48.87 10.98
N ARG A 3 2.17 48.93 10.60
CA ARG A 3 2.95 47.75 10.20
C ARG A 3 3.40 46.86 11.38
N LEU A 4 3.59 47.46 12.56
CA LEU A 4 3.97 46.70 13.77
C LEU A 4 2.81 45.85 14.30
N PHE A 5 1.57 46.35 14.18
CA PHE A 5 0.38 45.67 14.68
C PHE A 5 0.06 44.39 13.89
N GLY A 6 0.27 44.42 12.56
CA GLY A 6 0.08 43.24 11.71
C GLY A 6 1.08 42.11 12.02
N LEU A 7 2.33 42.44 12.36
CA LEU A 7 3.35 41.46 12.70
C LEU A 7 3.04 40.73 14.02
N LEU A 8 2.52 41.47 15.00
CA LEU A 8 2.14 40.94 16.32
C LEU A 8 0.94 39.99 16.26
N VAL A 9 -0.03 40.25 15.37
CA VAL A 9 -1.19 39.37 15.16
C VAL A 9 -0.77 38.05 14.49
N VAL A 10 0.17 38.09 13.54
CA VAL A 10 0.71 36.88 12.89
C VAL A 10 1.50 36.01 13.88
N LEU A 11 2.27 36.62 14.78
CA LEU A 11 3.01 35.89 15.83
C LEU A 11 2.09 35.25 16.86
N ALA A 12 0.96 35.89 17.20
CA ALA A 12 -0.03 35.33 18.12
C ALA A 12 -0.78 34.13 17.52
N LEU A 13 -1.03 34.11 16.20
CA LEU A 13 -1.68 33.00 15.50
C LEU A 13 -0.77 31.75 15.41
N LEU A 14 0.55 31.94 15.30
CA LEU A 14 1.52 30.83 15.22
C LEU A 14 1.76 30.15 16.59
N ALA A 15 1.53 30.85 17.70
CA ALA A 15 1.68 30.29 19.05
C ALA A 15 0.58 29.27 19.40
N GLY A 16 -0.55 29.28 18.70
CA GLY A 16 -1.65 28.32 18.91
C GLY A 16 -1.33 26.89 18.47
N CYS A 17 -0.32 26.69 17.62
CA CYS A 17 0.07 25.35 17.13
C CYS A 17 1.06 24.62 18.06
N ALA A 18 1.63 25.29 19.06
CA ALA A 18 2.57 24.68 20.01
C ALA A 18 1.88 24.05 21.25
N GLY A 19 0.57 24.27 21.40
CA GLY A 19 -0.22 23.83 22.56
C GLY A 19 -0.99 22.51 22.37
N GLN A 20 -0.71 21.74 21.32
CA GLN A 20 -1.28 20.40 21.20
C GLN A 20 -0.68 19.50 22.29
N SER A 21 -1.45 19.25 23.35
CA SER A 21 -1.14 18.23 24.34
C SER A 21 -0.76 16.93 23.63
N PRO A 22 0.29 16.21 24.07
CA PRO A 22 0.61 14.91 23.50
C PRO A 22 -0.64 14.03 23.61
N VAL A 23 -1.18 13.65 22.47
CA VAL A 23 -2.29 12.70 22.39
C VAL A 23 -1.79 11.42 23.05
N SER A 24 -2.46 10.99 24.12
CA SER A 24 -2.13 9.73 24.78
C SER A 24 -2.03 8.63 23.75
N GLU A 25 -0.90 7.95 23.75
CA GLU A 25 -0.62 6.83 22.86
C GLU A 25 -1.75 5.80 23.02
N PRO A 26 -2.48 5.47 21.94
CA PRO A 26 -3.50 4.44 21.99
C PRO A 26 -2.86 3.14 22.50
N PRO A 27 -3.56 2.37 23.35
CA PRO A 27 -3.04 1.11 23.83
C PRO A 27 -2.61 0.24 22.65
N ALA A 28 -1.39 -0.30 22.72
CA ALA A 28 -0.81 -1.12 21.68
C ALA A 28 -1.81 -2.22 21.29
N PRO A 29 -2.27 -2.26 20.02
CA PRO A 29 -3.23 -3.26 19.61
C PRO A 29 -2.60 -4.65 19.79
N VAL A 30 -3.29 -5.52 20.53
CA VAL A 30 -2.95 -6.94 20.62
C VAL A 30 -2.95 -7.47 19.18
N ALA A 31 -1.78 -7.88 18.70
CA ALA A 31 -1.60 -8.38 17.35
C ALA A 31 -2.26 -9.76 17.23
N ILE A 32 -3.57 -9.80 17.02
CA ILE A 32 -4.22 -10.96 16.42
C ILE A 32 -3.59 -11.08 15.03
N ALA A 33 -3.14 -12.29 14.66
CA ALA A 33 -2.63 -12.55 13.31
C ALA A 33 -3.79 -12.48 12.31
N VAL A 34 -4.18 -11.24 11.97
CA VAL A 34 -5.18 -10.95 10.95
C VAL A 34 -4.50 -11.11 9.60
N ASP A 35 -5.15 -11.83 8.70
CA ASP A 35 -4.72 -11.94 7.31
C ASP A 35 -4.48 -10.51 6.75
N PRO A 36 -3.26 -10.16 6.28
CA PRO A 36 -2.95 -8.85 5.71
C PRO A 36 -3.92 -8.39 4.62
N GLN A 37 -4.55 -9.34 3.93
CA GLN A 37 -5.56 -9.06 2.90
C GLN A 37 -6.92 -8.70 3.45
N GLN A 38 -7.24 -8.97 4.72
CA GLN A 38 -8.49 -8.53 5.34
C GLN A 38 -8.34 -7.09 5.84
N CYS A 39 -9.44 -6.35 5.89
CA CYS A 39 -9.50 -5.07 6.60
C CYS A 39 -10.79 -5.03 7.43
N LEU A 40 -10.68 -4.59 8.68
CA LEU A 40 -11.77 -4.63 9.65
C LEU A 40 -12.49 -3.29 9.75
N THR A 41 -11.75 -2.19 9.63
CA THR A 41 -12.30 -0.83 9.76
C THR A 41 -12.19 -0.04 8.47
N ARG A 42 -13.00 1.01 8.32
CA ARG A 42 -12.93 1.93 7.16
C ARG A 42 -11.54 2.54 6.96
N ALA A 43 -10.91 2.95 8.06
CA ALA A 43 -9.58 3.55 8.04
C ALA A 43 -8.53 2.55 7.57
N GLU A 44 -8.62 1.30 8.04
CA GLU A 44 -7.74 0.23 7.61
C GLU A 44 -7.94 -0.11 6.13
N CYS A 45 -9.18 -0.26 5.66
CA CYS A 45 -9.48 -0.54 4.26
C CYS A 45 -8.97 0.57 3.33
N THR A 46 -9.12 1.84 3.74
CA THR A 46 -8.63 3.00 2.98
C THR A 46 -7.09 3.05 2.93
N THR A 47 -6.44 2.73 4.06
CA THR A 47 -4.99 2.64 4.15
C THR A 47 -4.45 1.50 3.26
N LYS A 48 -5.07 0.33 3.33
CA LYS A 48 -4.71 -0.84 2.50
C LYS A 48 -4.98 -0.59 1.02
N LEU A 49 -6.05 0.11 0.66
CA LEU A 49 -6.29 0.55 -0.72
C LEU A 49 -5.16 1.44 -1.22
N SER A 50 -4.75 2.44 -0.44
CA SER A 50 -3.65 3.33 -0.80
C SER A 50 -2.34 2.55 -0.99
N ARG A 51 -2.08 1.58 -0.12
CA ARG A 51 -0.93 0.66 -0.22
C ARG A 51 -1.01 -0.28 -1.44
N THR A 52 -2.20 -0.75 -1.81
CA THR A 52 -2.41 -1.51 -3.04
C THR A 52 -2.08 -0.65 -4.26
N LEU A 53 -2.45 0.63 -4.27
CA LEU A 53 -2.11 1.53 -5.38
C LEU A 53 -0.60 1.77 -5.46
N LEU A 54 0.08 1.96 -4.32
CA LEU A 54 1.56 2.04 -4.29
C LEU A 54 2.21 0.78 -4.84
N PHE A 55 1.74 -0.41 -4.40
CA PHE A 55 2.21 -1.68 -4.95
C PHE A 55 2.10 -1.73 -6.48
N ILE A 56 0.97 -1.27 -7.04
CA ILE A 56 0.78 -1.23 -8.49
C ILE A 56 1.75 -0.27 -9.18
N PHE A 57 2.00 0.91 -8.60
CA PHE A 57 2.96 1.85 -9.15
C PHE A 57 4.38 1.29 -9.13
N ASP A 58 4.79 0.72 -8.00
CA ASP A 58 6.14 0.15 -7.86
C ASP A 58 6.31 -1.10 -8.71
N TYR A 59 5.24 -1.88 -8.92
CA TYR A 59 5.22 -3.01 -9.87
C TYR A 59 5.51 -2.54 -11.30
N ALA A 60 4.81 -1.49 -11.75
CA ALA A 60 5.06 -0.90 -13.06
C ALA A 60 6.45 -0.26 -13.17
N ALA A 61 6.91 0.42 -12.11
CA ALA A 61 8.24 1.03 -12.07
C ALA A 61 9.37 -0.02 -12.15
N ALA A 62 9.13 -1.24 -11.66
CA ALA A 62 10.04 -2.37 -11.81
C ALA A 62 10.08 -2.94 -13.25
N GLY A 63 9.27 -2.40 -14.16
CA GLY A 63 9.20 -2.81 -15.57
C GLY A 63 8.09 -3.81 -15.88
N ALA A 64 7.17 -4.06 -14.95
CA ALA A 64 6.03 -4.92 -15.19
C ALA A 64 4.93 -4.21 -16.01
N PRO A 65 4.01 -4.96 -16.65
CA PRO A 65 2.93 -4.38 -17.43
C PRO A 65 2.02 -3.45 -16.62
N LEU A 66 1.62 -2.34 -17.24
CA LEU A 66 0.61 -1.44 -16.68
C LEU A 66 -0.71 -2.19 -16.46
N VAL A 67 -1.36 -1.91 -15.34
CA VAL A 67 -2.70 -2.45 -15.04
C VAL A 67 -3.78 -1.45 -15.44
N GLN A 68 -4.92 -1.98 -15.86
CA GLN A 68 -6.16 -1.22 -16.03
C GLN A 68 -7.05 -1.39 -14.81
N ARG A 69 -8.02 -0.48 -14.68
CA ARG A 69 -9.04 -0.52 -13.63
C ARG A 69 -10.43 -0.65 -14.23
N GLU A 70 -11.18 -1.62 -13.74
CA GLU A 70 -12.61 -1.78 -14.00
C GLU A 70 -13.35 -1.91 -12.67
N GLY A 71 -14.03 -0.84 -12.24
CA GLY A 71 -14.66 -0.80 -10.93
C GLY A 71 -13.67 -1.03 -9.78
N ARG A 72 -13.78 -2.16 -9.08
CA ARG A 72 -12.86 -2.56 -8.01
C ARG A 72 -11.81 -3.59 -8.44
N LEU A 73 -11.76 -3.92 -9.73
CA LEU A 73 -10.76 -4.81 -10.29
C LEU A 73 -9.60 -3.99 -10.86
N LEU A 74 -8.38 -4.33 -10.45
CA LEU A 74 -7.14 -3.90 -11.08
C LEU A 74 -6.56 -5.11 -11.80
N PHE A 75 -6.28 -5.02 -13.09
CA PHE A 75 -5.83 -6.18 -13.85
C PHE A 75 -4.89 -5.83 -14.99
N THR A 76 -3.99 -6.76 -15.33
CA THR A 76 -3.17 -6.66 -16.55
C THR A 76 -4.03 -7.01 -17.77
N PRO A 77 -4.19 -6.09 -18.74
CA PRO A 77 -4.99 -6.32 -19.94
C PRO A 77 -4.57 -7.57 -20.72
N ALA A 78 -5.51 -8.18 -21.46
CA ALA A 78 -5.23 -9.39 -22.23
C ALA A 78 -4.27 -9.13 -23.40
N ASP A 79 -4.33 -7.93 -23.97
CA ASP A 79 -3.51 -7.42 -25.06
C ASP A 79 -2.20 -6.77 -24.60
N ALA A 80 -1.94 -6.72 -23.29
CA ALA A 80 -0.67 -6.23 -22.77
C ALA A 80 0.49 -7.11 -23.29
N PRO A 81 1.64 -6.50 -23.68
CA PRO A 81 2.79 -7.26 -24.14
C PRO A 81 3.21 -8.34 -23.15
N VAL A 82 3.48 -9.54 -23.67
CA VAL A 82 4.00 -10.65 -22.88
C VAL A 82 5.39 -10.27 -22.38
N SER A 83 5.63 -10.44 -21.08
CA SER A 83 6.90 -10.13 -20.40
C SER A 83 7.23 -11.20 -19.37
N ASP A 84 8.46 -11.18 -18.84
CA ASP A 84 8.88 -12.03 -17.72
C ASP A 84 8.16 -11.68 -16.40
N TRP A 85 7.27 -10.69 -16.38
CA TRP A 85 6.47 -10.35 -15.20
C TRP A 85 5.10 -11.04 -15.22
N PRO A 86 4.59 -11.53 -14.07
CA PRO A 86 3.24 -12.09 -13.98
C PRO A 86 2.15 -11.07 -14.37
N ALA A 87 1.11 -11.50 -15.08
CA ALA A 87 -0.11 -10.70 -15.20
C ALA A 87 -0.83 -10.65 -13.84
N LEU A 88 -1.27 -9.47 -13.42
CA LEU A 88 -1.93 -9.26 -12.14
C LEU A 88 -3.46 -9.22 -12.27
N TYR A 89 -4.13 -9.68 -11.22
CA TYR A 89 -5.57 -9.49 -10.99
C TYR A 89 -5.79 -9.24 -9.50
N ILE A 90 -6.17 -8.03 -9.13
CA ILE A 90 -6.42 -7.64 -7.74
C ILE A 90 -7.82 -7.08 -7.63
N ARG A 91 -8.66 -7.71 -6.80
CA ARG A 91 -9.96 -7.16 -6.42
C ARG A 91 -9.79 -6.38 -5.12
N LEU A 92 -10.07 -5.09 -5.15
CA LEU A 92 -10.06 -4.24 -3.97
C LEU A 92 -11.19 -4.66 -3.01
N ALA A 93 -10.92 -4.59 -1.72
CA ALA A 93 -11.91 -4.81 -0.67
C ALA A 93 -13.18 -3.97 -0.94
N GLU A 94 -14.36 -4.55 -0.75
CA GLU A 94 -15.64 -3.89 -1.03
C GLU A 94 -16.04 -2.92 0.07
N ALA A 95 -15.88 -3.34 1.32
CA ALA A 95 -16.27 -2.62 2.52
C ALA A 95 -15.41 -3.03 3.73
N GLU A 96 -15.77 -2.54 4.90
CA GLU A 96 -15.24 -3.00 6.18
C GLU A 96 -15.52 -4.50 6.37
N HIS A 97 -14.68 -5.20 7.12
CA HIS A 97 -14.75 -6.65 7.32
C HIS A 97 -14.67 -7.47 6.01
N SER A 98 -14.03 -6.93 4.97
CA SER A 98 -13.84 -7.62 3.69
C SER A 98 -12.36 -7.80 3.37
N ALA A 99 -12.05 -8.45 2.24
CA ALA A 99 -10.70 -8.78 1.85
C ALA A 99 -10.33 -8.32 0.43
N PHE A 100 -9.06 -8.02 0.24
CA PHE A 100 -8.45 -7.81 -1.06
C PHE A 100 -8.13 -9.18 -1.67
N ALA A 101 -8.71 -9.51 -2.81
CA ALA A 101 -8.35 -10.73 -3.53
C ALA A 101 -7.13 -10.47 -4.42
N PHE A 102 -6.21 -11.43 -4.47
CA PHE A 102 -5.00 -11.36 -5.29
C PHE A 102 -4.89 -12.63 -6.13
N ASN A 103 -4.59 -12.45 -7.41
CA ASN A 103 -4.18 -13.52 -8.31
C ASN A 103 -3.10 -12.98 -9.25
N ALA A 104 -2.19 -13.86 -9.66
CA ALA A 104 -1.21 -13.55 -10.68
C ALA A 104 -0.98 -14.78 -11.58
N GLN A 105 -0.77 -14.52 -12.86
CA GLN A 105 -0.57 -15.55 -13.87
C GLN A 105 0.72 -15.29 -14.64
N CYS A 106 1.62 -16.27 -14.68
CA CYS A 106 2.74 -16.23 -15.61
C CYS A 106 2.26 -16.52 -17.04
N ARG A 107 2.51 -15.59 -17.98
CA ARG A 107 2.12 -15.73 -19.40
C ARG A 107 3.28 -16.20 -20.29
N THR A 108 4.41 -16.61 -19.70
CA THR A 108 5.61 -17.10 -20.38
C THR A 108 6.06 -18.43 -19.77
N THR A 109 7.12 -19.03 -20.33
CA THR A 109 7.77 -20.23 -19.78
C THR A 109 8.43 -19.99 -18.41
N ALA A 110 8.89 -18.77 -18.13
CA ALA A 110 9.56 -18.42 -16.87
C ALA A 110 9.28 -16.95 -16.50
N CYS A 111 8.66 -16.76 -15.32
CA CYS A 111 8.46 -15.42 -14.76
C CYS A 111 9.54 -15.09 -13.74
N ARG A 112 9.91 -13.81 -13.69
CA ARG A 112 10.79 -13.16 -12.73
C ARG A 112 10.39 -13.44 -11.28
N LEU A 113 9.08 -13.47 -11.02
CA LEU A 113 8.51 -13.85 -9.73
C LEU A 113 7.45 -14.93 -9.94
N THR A 114 7.46 -15.94 -9.08
CA THR A 114 6.32 -16.86 -8.95
C THR A 114 5.11 -16.11 -8.38
N THR A 115 3.90 -16.63 -8.63
CA THR A 115 2.66 -16.08 -8.04
C THR A 115 2.75 -16.01 -6.51
N VAL A 116 3.39 -16.98 -5.86
CA VAL A 116 3.57 -17.01 -4.40
C VAL A 116 4.50 -15.90 -3.92
N GLN A 117 5.64 -15.69 -4.58
CA GLN A 117 6.56 -14.60 -4.25
C GLN A 117 5.90 -13.23 -4.45
N LEU A 118 5.17 -13.05 -5.56
CA LEU A 118 4.48 -11.78 -5.81
C LEU A 118 3.36 -11.52 -4.80
N LEU A 119 2.64 -12.56 -4.36
CA LEU A 119 1.67 -12.45 -3.28
C LEU A 119 2.34 -12.04 -1.95
N GLN A 120 3.52 -12.57 -1.63
CA GLN A 120 4.27 -12.17 -0.44
C GLN A 120 4.67 -10.70 -0.49
N VAL A 121 5.18 -10.24 -1.64
CA VAL A 121 5.46 -8.81 -1.86
C VAL A 121 4.19 -8.00 -1.67
N TYR A 122 3.08 -8.37 -2.30
CA TYR A 122 1.81 -7.65 -2.13
C TYR A 122 1.35 -7.57 -0.66
N ARG A 123 1.41 -8.67 0.08
CA ARG A 123 1.04 -8.71 1.51
C ARG A 123 1.95 -7.81 2.36
N SER A 124 3.22 -7.68 2.00
CA SER A 124 4.16 -6.77 2.67
C SER A 124 3.75 -5.29 2.52
N TYR A 125 3.22 -4.91 1.35
CA TYR A 125 2.64 -3.57 1.15
C TYR A 125 1.41 -3.36 2.03
N LEU A 126 0.51 -4.34 2.10
CA LEU A 126 -0.69 -4.24 2.95
C LEU A 126 -0.35 -4.06 4.43
N LEU A 127 0.75 -4.69 4.89
CA LEU A 127 1.30 -4.52 6.24
C LEU A 127 2.02 -3.18 6.44
N GLY A 128 2.33 -2.44 5.37
CA GLY A 128 3.10 -1.19 5.44
C GLY A 128 4.61 -1.39 5.54
N GLN A 129 5.09 -2.57 5.16
CA GLN A 129 6.51 -2.94 5.16
C GLN A 129 6.90 -3.45 3.76
N PRO A 130 6.88 -2.58 2.73
CA PRO A 130 7.01 -3.02 1.35
C PRO A 130 8.36 -3.69 1.08
N CYS A 131 8.30 -4.87 0.46
CA CYS A 131 9.44 -5.60 -0.06
C CYS A 131 9.77 -5.18 -1.48
N GLU A 132 11.04 -5.40 -1.84
CA GLU A 132 11.52 -5.23 -3.20
C GLU A 132 11.11 -6.41 -4.09
N PHE A 133 10.94 -6.16 -5.39
CA PHE A 133 10.51 -7.17 -6.38
C PHE A 133 11.68 -8.04 -6.86
N HIS A 134 12.24 -8.87 -5.97
CA HIS A 134 13.38 -9.74 -6.30
C HIS A 134 13.06 -11.23 -6.13
N ALA A 135 13.57 -12.06 -7.06
CA ALA A 135 13.42 -13.51 -7.04
C ALA A 135 14.11 -14.16 -5.82
N ASP A 136 15.21 -13.56 -5.37
CA ASP A 136 16.01 -14.01 -4.22
C ASP A 136 15.62 -13.32 -2.91
N ALA A 137 14.49 -12.58 -2.90
CA ALA A 137 14.02 -11.93 -1.69
C ALA A 137 13.88 -12.98 -0.60
N ARG A 138 14.79 -12.92 0.39
CA ARG A 138 14.56 -13.53 1.70
C ARG A 138 13.13 -13.18 2.10
N PRO A 139 12.40 -14.09 2.78
CA PRO A 139 11.05 -13.79 3.22
C PRO A 139 11.07 -12.40 3.84
N CYS A 140 10.09 -11.57 3.47
CA CYS A 140 9.85 -10.18 3.89
C CYS A 140 9.92 -9.99 5.41
N VAL A 141 11.07 -10.22 6.00
CA VAL A 141 11.32 -10.45 7.41
C VAL A 141 12.38 -9.44 7.81
N ASN A 142 11.93 -8.47 8.59
CA ASN A 142 12.74 -7.53 9.35
C ASN A 142 13.61 -6.56 8.54
N LYS A 143 12.99 -5.52 7.97
CA LYS A 143 13.61 -4.18 8.01
C LYS A 143 13.13 -3.46 9.27
N ALA A 144 13.44 -4.02 10.44
CA ALA A 144 13.45 -3.28 11.69
C ALA A 144 14.87 -2.73 11.85
N LYS A 145 15.03 -1.42 11.64
CA LYS A 145 16.20 -0.68 12.08
C LYS A 145 15.74 0.66 12.64
#